data_AF-A0A521UE58-F1
#
_entry.id   AF-A0A521UE58-F1
#
_cell.length_a   1.000
_cell.length_b   1.000
_cell.length_c   1.000
_cell.angle_alpha   90.00
_cell.angle_beta   90.00
_cell.angle_gamma   90.00
#
_symmetry.space_group_name_H-M   'P 1'
#
loop_
_entity.id
_entity.type
_entity.pdbx_description
1 polymer ?
#
loop_
_entity_poly.entity_id
_entity_poly.type
_entity_poly.pdbx_seq_one_letter_code
_entity_poly.pdbx_strand_id
1 'polypeptide(L)'
;MDRRTWIKDDDVPAPHRVSVLKLNASLRFQTGVYPYSVLTSVFAPVDRYRAEWFSPVKITLSVQEWCGHVFHAVWPGVDRYTERLMSYFASEGERARTVATPAGALYEDALLIQLRELDGPFAGGGDWRGPLVPTLWSTRRAHAPSGAIDATIARSVAEVDGVAVSRFVVATAAGTRTIDVERGGARRVMGWRGSDGEDVHLLRTARLPYWRLNHNGDEAQRALFGM
;
A
#
# COMPACT_ATOMS: atom_id res chain seq x y z
N MET A 1 10.83 6.10 12.15
CA MET A 1 9.92 7.28 12.11
C MET A 1 9.74 7.80 13.52
N ASP A 2 9.52 9.10 13.68
CA ASP A 2 9.09 9.69 14.96
C ASP A 2 7.58 9.54 15.13
N ARG A 3 7.11 8.90 16.21
CA ARG A 3 5.66 8.72 16.49
C ARG A 3 4.90 10.02 16.76
N ARG A 4 5.60 11.11 17.05
CA ARG A 4 4.99 12.42 17.30
C ARG A 4 4.64 13.16 16.01
N THR A 5 5.36 12.89 14.92
CA THR A 5 5.25 13.64 13.66
C THR A 5 4.99 12.76 12.44
N TRP A 6 5.26 11.46 12.53
CA TRP A 6 5.28 10.51 11.42
C TRP A 6 6.18 10.98 10.26
N ILE A 7 7.35 11.50 10.63
CA ILE A 7 8.42 11.89 9.72
C ILE A 7 9.61 10.92 9.87
N LYS A 8 10.34 10.67 8.77
CA LYS A 8 11.62 9.95 8.82
C LYS A 8 12.64 10.86 9.48
N ASP A 9 13.16 10.42 10.60
CA ASP A 9 14.21 11.09 11.36
C ASP A 9 15.04 9.95 11.97
N ASP A 10 16.34 9.97 11.66
CA ASP A 10 17.29 8.92 12.04
C ASP A 10 17.82 9.14 13.48
N ASP A 11 17.65 10.35 14.02
CA ASP A 11 18.15 10.78 15.33
C ASP A 11 17.09 10.71 16.44
N VAL A 12 15.89 10.25 16.11
CA VAL A 12 14.78 10.10 17.07
C VAL A 12 15.18 9.20 18.25
N PRO A 13 15.02 9.67 19.51
CA PRO A 13 15.26 8.84 20.69
C PRO A 13 14.40 7.58 20.70
N ALA A 14 14.93 6.47 21.23
CA ALA A 14 14.27 5.17 21.24
C ALA A 14 12.80 5.17 21.71
N PRO A 15 12.38 5.93 22.76
CA PRO A 15 10.98 5.98 23.20
C PRO A 15 10.00 6.55 22.17
N HIS A 16 10.49 7.36 21.23
CA HIS A 16 9.67 7.98 20.19
C HIS A 16 9.83 7.31 18.82
N ARG A 17 10.83 6.44 18.69
CA ARG A 17 11.12 5.73 17.44
C ARG A 17 10.05 4.68 17.16
N VAL A 18 9.66 4.58 15.90
CA VAL A 18 8.84 3.50 15.34
C VAL A 18 9.57 2.96 14.13
N SER A 19 9.98 1.70 14.22
CA SER A 19 10.56 0.94 13.12
C SER A 19 9.45 0.56 12.15
N VAL A 20 9.65 0.79 10.86
CA VAL A 20 8.63 0.54 9.84
C VAL A 20 9.20 -0.25 8.67
N LEU A 21 8.40 -1.17 8.14
CA LEU A 21 8.55 -1.68 6.80
C LEU A 21 7.86 -0.70 5.84
N LYS A 22 8.64 -0.15 4.90
CA LYS A 22 8.13 0.76 3.87
C LYS A 22 7.88 0.01 2.57
N LEU A 23 6.65 0.06 2.07
CA LEU A 23 6.32 -0.31 0.69
C LEU A 23 6.32 0.94 -0.17
N ASN A 24 6.91 0.87 -1.37
CA ASN A 24 6.71 1.85 -2.43
C ASN A 24 6.13 1.10 -3.64
N ALA A 25 4.93 1.49 -4.07
CA ALA A 25 4.32 1.01 -5.31
C ALA A 25 4.39 2.15 -6.35
N SER A 26 5.18 1.94 -7.41
CA SER A 26 5.26 2.89 -8.52
C SER A 26 4.50 2.36 -9.72
N LEU A 27 3.58 3.16 -10.24
CA LEU A 27 2.79 2.87 -11.42
C LEU A 27 3.05 3.98 -12.44
N ARG A 28 3.58 3.62 -13.61
CA ARG A 28 3.80 4.54 -14.73
C ARG A 28 3.06 4.03 -15.95
N PHE A 29 2.33 4.92 -16.61
CA PHE A 29 1.56 4.60 -17.81
C PHE A 29 1.38 5.87 -18.66
N GLN A 30 0.95 5.73 -19.91
CA GLN A 30 0.67 6.85 -20.80
C GLN A 30 -0.84 7.01 -21.00
N THR A 31 -1.30 8.25 -21.08
CA THR A 31 -2.68 8.60 -21.48
C THR A 31 -2.61 9.36 -22.80
N GLY A 32 -2.61 8.62 -23.92
CA GLY A 32 -2.35 9.22 -25.23
C GLY A 32 -0.93 9.76 -25.32
N VAL A 33 -0.77 11.09 -25.27
CA VAL A 33 0.51 11.75 -25.58
C VAL A 33 1.40 12.05 -24.37
N TYR A 34 0.94 11.84 -23.14
CA TYR A 34 1.73 12.17 -21.95
C TYR A 34 1.75 11.08 -20.86
N PRO A 35 2.85 11.02 -20.09
CA PRO A 35 3.01 10.03 -19.03
C PRO A 35 2.34 10.47 -17.73
N TYR A 36 1.78 9.48 -17.02
CA TYR A 36 1.42 9.54 -15.61
C TYR A 36 2.49 8.81 -14.80
N SER A 37 2.89 9.40 -13.67
CA SER A 37 3.71 8.75 -12.65
C SER A 37 2.99 8.81 -11.31
N VAL A 38 2.60 7.63 -10.83
CA VAL A 38 1.93 7.43 -9.54
C VAL A 38 2.88 6.73 -8.59
N LEU A 39 3.01 7.25 -7.38
CA LEU A 39 3.79 6.63 -6.32
C LEU A 39 2.98 6.58 -5.03
N THR A 40 2.68 5.37 -4.58
CA THR A 40 2.11 5.12 -3.25
C THR A 40 3.22 4.65 -2.32
N SER A 41 3.33 5.26 -1.15
CA SER A 41 4.17 4.79 -0.04
C SER A 41 3.32 4.40 1.15
N VAL A 42 3.57 3.22 1.70
CA VAL A 42 2.94 2.74 2.94
C VAL A 42 4.03 2.58 4.00
N PHE A 43 3.77 3.12 5.18
CA PHE A 43 4.65 3.02 6.33
C PHE A 43 3.99 2.16 7.40
N ALA A 44 4.35 0.89 7.45
CA ALA A 44 3.78 -0.09 8.36
C ALA A 44 4.76 -0.41 9.50
N PRO A 45 4.41 -0.18 10.78
CA PRO A 45 5.23 -0.61 11.90
C PRO A 45 5.53 -2.11 11.84
N VAL A 46 6.78 -2.49 12.17
CA VAL A 46 7.18 -3.89 12.28
C VAL A 46 6.76 -4.50 13.61
N ASP A 47 6.69 -3.69 14.66
CA ASP A 47 6.13 -4.09 15.93
C ASP A 47 4.60 -4.00 15.89
N ARG A 48 3.92 -4.83 16.69
CA ARG A 48 2.45 -4.80 16.78
C ARG A 48 1.97 -3.45 17.30
N TYR A 49 1.46 -2.63 16.40
CA TYR A 49 1.03 -1.25 16.69
C TYR A 49 -0.49 -1.11 16.83
N ARG A 50 -1.28 -1.95 16.14
CA ARG A 50 -2.74 -2.03 16.23
C ARG A 50 -3.19 -3.49 16.25
N ALA A 51 -4.50 -3.71 16.11
CA ALA A 51 -5.12 -5.03 16.14
C ALA A 51 -4.43 -6.01 15.18
N GLU A 52 -4.31 -5.64 13.89
CA GLU A 52 -3.56 -6.43 12.91
C GLU A 52 -2.11 -5.98 12.78
N TRP A 53 -1.21 -6.94 12.55
CA TRP A 53 0.20 -6.68 12.23
C TRP A 53 0.33 -5.80 10.99
N PHE A 54 1.39 -4.99 10.95
CA PHE A 54 1.67 -4.06 9.84
C PHE A 54 0.53 -3.08 9.51
N SER A 55 -0.39 -2.83 10.46
CA SER A 55 -1.37 -1.75 10.30
C SER A 55 -0.65 -0.41 10.10
N PRO A 56 -0.87 0.30 8.99
CA PRO A 56 -0.05 1.46 8.64
C PRO A 56 -0.22 2.63 9.61
N VAL A 57 0.85 3.41 9.79
CA VAL A 57 0.80 4.69 10.52
C VAL A 57 0.74 5.89 9.59
N LYS A 58 1.09 5.68 8.32
CA LYS A 58 1.03 6.69 7.27
C LYS A 58 0.93 6.02 5.90
N ILE A 59 0.13 6.59 5.03
CA ILE A 59 0.05 6.26 3.60
C ILE A 59 0.15 7.57 2.84
N THR A 60 0.93 7.60 1.75
CA THR A 60 1.01 8.77 0.87
C THR A 60 0.91 8.35 -0.58
N LEU A 61 0.16 9.11 -1.37
CA LEU A 61 0.04 9.01 -2.82
C LEU A 61 0.55 10.31 -3.41
N SER A 62 1.40 10.22 -4.43
CA SER A 62 1.69 11.32 -5.34
C SER A 62 1.35 10.93 -6.77
N VAL A 63 0.69 11.83 -7.50
CA VAL A 63 0.37 11.68 -8.92
C VAL A 63 0.99 12.86 -9.66
N GLN A 64 1.74 12.56 -10.72
CA GLN A 64 2.39 13.56 -11.56
C GLN A 64 2.10 13.31 -13.03
N GLU A 65 1.69 14.36 -13.73
CA GLU A 65 1.35 14.37 -15.15
C GLU A 65 1.47 15.82 -15.69
N TRP A 66 1.33 16.04 -17.00
CA TRP A 66 1.61 17.34 -17.62
C TRP A 66 0.66 18.47 -17.19
N CYS A 67 -0.60 18.14 -16.92
CA CYS A 67 -1.64 19.09 -16.56
C CYS A 67 -1.57 19.51 -15.10
N GLY A 68 -0.91 18.75 -14.22
CA GLY A 68 -0.88 19.05 -12.79
C GLY A 68 -0.40 17.90 -11.90
N HIS A 69 -0.33 18.22 -10.60
CA HIS A 69 0.14 17.30 -9.56
C HIS A 69 -0.89 17.15 -8.46
N VAL A 70 -0.90 15.98 -7.82
CA VAL A 70 -1.68 15.70 -6.61
C VAL A 70 -0.81 15.01 -5.57
N PHE A 71 -0.92 15.46 -4.31
CA PHE A 71 -0.41 14.76 -3.15
C PHE A 71 -1.54 14.48 -2.17
N HIS A 72 -1.70 13.22 -1.76
CA HIS A 72 -2.71 12.78 -0.79
C HIS A 72 -2.04 11.95 0.29
N ALA A 73 -2.20 12.32 1.55
CA ALA A 73 -1.65 11.60 2.69
C ALA A 73 -2.77 11.22 3.67
N VAL A 74 -2.67 10.01 4.22
CA VAL A 74 -3.57 9.47 5.24
C VAL A 74 -2.75 9.02 6.45
N TRP A 75 -3.23 9.36 7.65
CA TRP A 75 -2.71 8.92 8.94
C TRP A 75 -3.77 8.12 9.68
N PRO A 76 -3.69 6.78 9.63
CA PRO A 76 -4.60 5.88 10.35
C PRO A 76 -4.63 6.11 11.87
N GLY A 77 -5.83 6.26 12.42
CA GLY A 77 -6.14 6.27 13.85
C GLY A 77 -6.83 4.97 14.30
N VAL A 78 -7.43 4.98 15.50
CA VAL A 78 -8.18 3.81 16.03
C VAL A 78 -9.59 3.76 15.44
N ASP A 79 -10.28 4.88 15.48
CA ASP A 79 -11.71 5.08 15.17
C ASP A 79 -11.92 6.20 14.12
N ARG A 80 -10.83 6.67 13.53
CA ARG A 80 -10.77 7.73 12.52
C ARG A 80 -9.43 7.67 11.81
N TYR A 81 -9.31 8.30 10.66
CA TYR A 81 -8.01 8.72 10.12
C TYR A 81 -8.04 10.20 9.79
N THR A 82 -6.86 10.81 9.82
CA THR A 82 -6.68 12.16 9.28
C THR A 82 -6.15 12.05 7.88
N GLU A 83 -6.60 12.93 6.99
CA GLU A 83 -6.04 13.03 5.65
C GLU A 83 -5.78 14.47 5.24
N ARG A 84 -4.84 14.62 4.31
CA ARG A 84 -4.49 15.87 3.65
C ARG A 84 -4.35 15.65 2.15
N LEU A 85 -5.02 16.47 1.37
CA LEU A 85 -4.99 16.48 -0.08
C LEU A 85 -4.49 17.86 -0.53
N MET A 86 -3.53 17.87 -1.43
CA MET A 86 -3.08 19.05 -2.17
C MET A 86 -3.21 18.72 -3.64
N SER A 87 -4.13 19.38 -4.35
CA SER A 87 -4.40 19.12 -5.77
C SER A 87 -4.32 20.40 -6.58
N TYR A 88 -3.73 20.30 -7.76
CA TYR A 88 -3.75 21.37 -8.77
C TYR A 88 -5.18 21.66 -9.28
N PHE A 89 -6.07 20.67 -9.30
CA PHE A 89 -7.40 20.82 -9.89
C PHE A 89 -8.35 21.58 -8.97
N ALA A 90 -8.92 22.69 -9.45
CA ALA A 90 -9.74 23.61 -8.65
C ALA A 90 -10.94 22.96 -7.94
N SER A 91 -11.57 21.95 -8.56
CA SER A 91 -12.69 21.22 -7.95
C SER A 91 -12.28 20.38 -6.73
N GLU A 92 -11.00 19.99 -6.65
CA GLU A 92 -10.41 19.27 -5.53
C GLU A 92 -9.79 20.26 -4.54
N GLY A 93 -8.88 21.10 -5.03
CA GLY A 93 -8.15 22.09 -4.25
C GLY A 93 -7.29 21.47 -3.15
N GLU A 94 -7.09 22.24 -2.09
CA GLU A 94 -6.44 21.77 -0.87
C GLU A 94 -7.48 21.41 0.19
N ARG A 95 -7.31 20.25 0.83
CA ARG A 95 -8.23 19.77 1.87
C ARG A 95 -7.46 19.14 3.01
N ALA A 96 -7.94 19.36 4.22
CA ALA A 96 -7.54 18.61 5.40
C ALA A 96 -8.81 18.18 6.14
N ARG A 97 -8.97 16.88 6.39
CA ARG A 97 -10.13 16.36 7.12
C ARG A 97 -9.77 15.21 8.03
N THR A 98 -10.63 15.00 9.01
CA THR A 98 -10.64 13.79 9.83
C THR A 98 -11.89 13.02 9.46
N VAL A 99 -11.72 11.75 9.09
CA VAL A 99 -12.80 10.88 8.64
C VAL A 99 -13.01 9.80 9.69
N ALA A 100 -14.24 9.67 10.20
CA ALA A 100 -14.60 8.59 11.10
C ALA A 100 -14.41 7.23 10.40
N THR A 101 -13.94 6.23 11.12
CA THR A 101 -13.65 4.91 10.56
C THR A 101 -13.91 3.88 11.65
N PRO A 102 -14.68 2.81 11.40
CA PRO A 102 -14.96 1.87 12.47
C PRO A 102 -13.67 1.26 13.01
N ALA A 103 -13.66 0.96 14.31
CA ALA A 103 -12.49 0.40 14.95
C ALA A 103 -12.06 -0.91 14.30
N GLY A 104 -10.76 -1.09 14.11
CA GLY A 104 -10.21 -2.28 13.45
C GLY A 104 -10.27 -2.26 11.93
N ALA A 105 -10.57 -1.11 11.31
CA ALA A 105 -10.52 -1.00 9.86
C ALA A 105 -9.12 -1.29 9.30
N LEU A 106 -9.09 -2.02 8.18
CA LEU A 106 -7.89 -2.22 7.38
C LEU A 106 -7.75 -1.10 6.34
N TYR A 107 -6.54 -0.96 5.81
CA TYR A 107 -6.23 -0.01 4.74
C TYR A 107 -5.70 -0.83 3.57
N GLU A 108 -6.40 -0.79 2.44
CA GLU A 108 -6.14 -1.68 1.31
C GLU A 108 -4.72 -1.56 0.77
N ASP A 109 -4.15 -0.35 0.75
CA ASP A 109 -2.75 -0.12 0.36
C ASP A 109 -1.74 -0.94 1.18
N ALA A 110 -2.06 -1.27 2.44
CA ALA A 110 -1.19 -2.04 3.31
C ALA A 110 -1.33 -3.56 3.15
N LEU A 111 -2.33 -4.06 2.41
CA LEU A 111 -2.55 -5.50 2.25
C LEU A 111 -1.37 -6.19 1.56
N LEU A 112 -0.65 -5.51 0.66
CA LEU A 112 0.57 -6.05 0.04
C LEU A 112 1.73 -6.27 1.03
N ILE A 113 1.65 -5.71 2.25
CA ILE A 113 2.53 -6.05 3.36
C ILE A 113 1.85 -7.09 4.25
N GLN A 114 0.63 -6.83 4.70
CA GLN A 114 -0.07 -7.64 5.71
C GLN A 114 -0.28 -9.09 5.28
N LEU A 115 -0.69 -9.30 4.02
CA LEU A 115 -0.95 -10.62 3.46
C LEU A 115 0.33 -11.43 3.18
N ARG A 116 1.51 -10.83 3.35
CA ARG A 116 2.79 -11.56 3.32
C ARG A 116 3.04 -12.37 4.57
N GLU A 117 2.29 -12.11 5.66
CA GLU A 117 2.35 -12.89 6.90
C GLU A 117 3.76 -12.99 7.49
N LEU A 118 4.53 -11.90 7.40
CA LEU A 118 5.93 -11.87 7.84
C LEU A 118 6.08 -12.05 9.36
N ASP A 119 5.06 -11.67 10.13
CA ASP A 119 5.01 -11.76 11.59
C ASP A 119 3.80 -12.57 12.07
N GLY A 120 3.56 -13.69 11.41
CA GLY A 120 2.47 -14.61 11.71
C GLY A 120 1.26 -14.44 10.79
N PRO A 121 0.25 -15.31 10.95
CA PRO A 121 -0.80 -15.42 9.97
C PRO A 121 -1.76 -14.23 10.03
N PHE A 122 -2.07 -13.65 8.86
CA PHE A 122 -3.07 -12.60 8.72
C PHE A 122 -4.43 -13.08 9.25
N ALA A 123 -5.10 -12.25 10.06
CA ALA A 123 -6.38 -12.57 10.69
C ALA A 123 -6.36 -13.91 11.46
N GLY A 124 -5.24 -14.24 12.09
CA GLY A 124 -5.06 -15.50 12.82
C GLY A 124 -5.09 -16.75 11.94
N GLY A 125 -5.01 -16.60 10.61
CA GLY A 125 -5.04 -17.70 9.63
C GLY A 125 -6.42 -18.02 9.08
N GLY A 126 -7.46 -17.32 9.55
CA GLY A 126 -8.83 -17.46 9.04
C GLY A 126 -9.17 -16.46 7.94
N ASP A 127 -10.45 -16.49 7.56
CA ASP A 127 -11.07 -15.42 6.77
C ASP A 127 -11.24 -14.16 7.63
N TRP A 128 -11.29 -13.01 6.97
CA TRP A 128 -11.53 -11.72 7.61
C TRP A 128 -12.78 -11.05 7.05
N ARG A 129 -13.52 -10.34 7.90
CA ARG A 129 -14.64 -9.47 7.51
C ARG A 129 -14.58 -8.21 8.35
N GLY A 130 -14.75 -7.06 7.71
CA GLY A 130 -14.79 -5.79 8.43
C GLY A 130 -14.66 -4.58 7.51
N PRO A 131 -14.38 -3.41 8.10
CA PRO A 131 -14.24 -2.17 7.35
C PRO A 131 -12.87 -2.10 6.69
N LEU A 132 -12.84 -1.74 5.41
CA LEU A 132 -11.64 -1.56 4.61
C LEU A 132 -11.66 -0.16 4.00
N VAL A 133 -10.61 0.62 4.21
CA VAL A 133 -10.39 1.87 3.49
C VAL A 133 -9.76 1.52 2.14
N PRO A 134 -10.41 1.80 0.99
CA PRO A 134 -9.87 1.49 -0.33
C PRO A 134 -8.55 2.19 -0.61
N THR A 135 -7.79 1.70 -1.59
CA THR A 135 -6.52 2.34 -1.96
C THR A 135 -6.70 3.82 -2.29
N LEU A 136 -5.71 4.65 -1.96
CA LEU A 136 -5.75 6.06 -2.34
C LEU A 136 -5.83 6.23 -3.86
N TRP A 137 -5.18 5.34 -4.61
CA TRP A 137 -5.21 5.37 -6.08
C TRP A 137 -6.59 5.04 -6.65
N SER A 138 -7.27 4.00 -6.16
CA SER A 138 -8.62 3.65 -6.62
C SER A 138 -9.63 4.75 -6.31
N THR A 139 -9.54 5.33 -5.11
CA THR A 139 -10.38 6.47 -4.69
C THR A 139 -10.16 7.69 -5.59
N ARG A 140 -8.90 7.99 -5.94
CA ARG A 140 -8.55 9.07 -6.87
C ARG A 140 -9.08 8.81 -8.28
N ARG A 141 -8.86 7.60 -8.84
CA ARG A 141 -9.36 7.23 -10.18
C ARG A 141 -10.88 7.37 -10.28
N ALA A 142 -11.59 7.05 -9.21
CA ALA A 142 -13.05 7.15 -9.15
C ALA A 142 -13.56 8.58 -8.85
N HIS A 143 -12.68 9.54 -8.54
CA HIS A 143 -13.04 10.85 -8.00
C HIS A 143 -14.02 10.76 -6.80
N ALA A 144 -13.89 9.70 -6.02
CA ALA A 144 -14.76 9.43 -4.88
C ALA A 144 -14.19 10.02 -3.59
N PRO A 145 -15.03 10.38 -2.60
CA PRO A 145 -14.53 10.69 -1.27
C PRO A 145 -13.94 9.44 -0.63
N SER A 146 -12.83 9.59 0.08
CA SER A 146 -12.30 8.50 0.91
C SER A 146 -13.28 8.13 2.04
N GLY A 147 -13.34 6.84 2.37
CA GLY A 147 -14.20 6.29 3.41
C GLY A 147 -13.97 4.79 3.54
N ALA A 148 -14.28 4.23 4.71
CA ALA A 148 -14.28 2.78 4.87
C ALA A 148 -15.52 2.17 4.21
N ILE A 149 -15.35 1.02 3.58
CA ILE A 149 -16.41 0.20 3.01
C ILE A 149 -16.36 -1.21 3.62
N ASP A 150 -17.46 -1.94 3.57
CA ASP A 150 -17.47 -3.32 4.02
C ASP A 150 -16.70 -4.21 3.05
N ALA A 151 -15.90 -5.12 3.61
CA ALA A 151 -15.10 -6.06 2.85
C ALA A 151 -14.99 -7.42 3.53
N THR A 152 -14.70 -8.43 2.72
CA THR A 152 -14.26 -9.76 3.17
C THR A 152 -12.93 -10.10 2.54
N ILE A 153 -12.08 -10.83 3.25
CA ILE A 153 -10.84 -11.41 2.72
C ILE A 153 -10.89 -12.90 3.00
N ALA A 154 -11.21 -13.68 1.97
CA ALA A 154 -11.23 -15.13 2.06
C ALA A 154 -9.85 -15.71 1.76
N ARG A 155 -9.44 -16.74 2.50
CA ARG A 155 -8.15 -17.42 2.30
C ARG A 155 -8.36 -18.80 1.68
N SER A 156 -7.49 -19.15 0.75
CA SER A 156 -7.31 -20.53 0.31
C SER A 156 -5.83 -20.84 0.03
N VAL A 157 -5.54 -22.11 -0.26
CA VAL A 157 -4.23 -22.53 -0.78
C VAL A 157 -4.39 -22.79 -2.28
N ALA A 158 -3.43 -22.33 -3.06
CA ALA A 158 -3.37 -22.58 -4.48
C ALA A 158 -1.92 -22.83 -4.92
N GLU A 159 -1.74 -23.06 -6.22
CA GLU A 159 -0.44 -23.12 -6.86
C GLU A 159 -0.42 -22.12 -8.03
N VAL A 160 0.69 -21.40 -8.19
CA VAL A 160 0.94 -20.47 -9.29
C VAL A 160 2.35 -20.74 -9.80
N ASP A 161 2.48 -21.10 -11.08
CA ASP A 161 3.75 -21.42 -11.73
C ASP A 161 4.61 -22.44 -10.95
N GLY A 162 3.97 -23.48 -10.41
CA GLY A 162 4.63 -24.52 -9.60
C GLY A 162 4.99 -24.08 -8.17
N VAL A 163 4.59 -22.89 -7.74
CA VAL A 163 4.83 -22.37 -6.39
C VAL A 163 3.56 -22.44 -5.55
N ALA A 164 3.64 -23.08 -4.38
CA ALA A 164 2.54 -23.09 -3.42
C ALA A 164 2.30 -21.69 -2.82
N VAL A 165 1.08 -21.18 -2.97
CA VAL A 165 0.68 -19.83 -2.52
C VAL A 165 -0.49 -19.88 -1.53
N SER A 166 -0.49 -18.93 -0.60
CA SER A 166 -1.70 -18.47 0.08
C SER A 166 -2.41 -17.52 -0.88
N ARG A 167 -3.63 -17.87 -1.28
CA ARG A 167 -4.49 -17.04 -2.11
C ARG A 167 -5.47 -16.28 -1.22
N PHE A 168 -5.53 -14.97 -1.40
CA PHE A 168 -6.45 -14.10 -0.70
C PHE A 168 -7.41 -13.46 -1.68
N VAL A 169 -8.72 -13.63 -1.48
CA VAL A 169 -9.76 -12.97 -2.27
C VAL A 169 -10.36 -11.85 -1.44
N VAL A 170 -9.94 -10.62 -1.74
CA VAL A 170 -10.52 -9.39 -1.19
C VAL A 170 -11.78 -9.09 -1.98
N ALA A 171 -12.94 -9.02 -1.32
CA ALA A 171 -14.22 -8.70 -1.95
C ALA A 171 -14.85 -7.49 -1.26
N THR A 172 -15.34 -6.56 -2.08
CA THR A 172 -16.02 -5.33 -1.67
C THR A 172 -17.23 -5.08 -2.57
N ALA A 173 -18.03 -4.07 -2.27
CA ALA A 173 -19.11 -3.65 -3.18
C ALA A 173 -18.60 -3.17 -4.56
N ALA A 174 -17.34 -2.75 -4.67
CA ALA A 174 -16.74 -2.27 -5.91
C ALA A 174 -16.19 -3.41 -6.79
N GLY A 175 -16.06 -4.63 -6.26
CA GLY A 175 -15.49 -5.77 -6.98
C GLY A 175 -14.58 -6.64 -6.12
N THR A 176 -13.83 -7.51 -6.78
CA THR A 176 -12.92 -8.47 -6.15
C THR A 176 -11.48 -8.28 -6.60
N ARG A 177 -10.54 -8.56 -5.70
CA ARG A 177 -9.11 -8.65 -5.98
C ARG A 177 -8.55 -9.93 -5.38
N THR A 178 -7.95 -10.78 -6.21
CA THR A 178 -7.26 -12.00 -5.80
C THR A 178 -5.77 -11.71 -5.70
N ILE A 179 -5.15 -11.93 -4.54
CA ILE A 179 -3.72 -11.71 -4.29
C ILE A 179 -3.08 -13.06 -3.94
N ASP A 180 -2.04 -13.43 -4.68
CA ASP A 180 -1.31 -14.69 -4.49
C ASP A 180 0.04 -14.40 -3.81
N VAL A 181 0.29 -15.04 -2.66
CA VAL A 181 1.50 -14.85 -1.85
C VAL A 181 2.17 -16.19 -1.58
N GLU A 182 3.48 -16.29 -1.76
CA GLU A 182 4.21 -17.53 -1.44
C GLU A 182 3.98 -18.03 0.00
N ARG A 183 3.74 -19.34 0.16
CA ARG A 183 3.63 -19.96 1.50
C ARG A 183 4.97 -20.20 2.17
N GLY A 184 6.05 -20.26 1.40
CA GLY A 184 7.41 -20.49 1.87
C GLY A 184 8.34 -19.32 1.53
N GLY A 185 9.62 -19.50 1.85
CA GLY A 185 10.69 -18.60 1.41
C GLY A 185 10.49 -17.15 1.85
N ALA A 186 10.63 -16.23 0.89
CA ALA A 186 10.61 -14.79 1.13
C ALA A 186 9.20 -14.18 1.21
N ARG A 187 8.14 -15.01 1.14
CA ARG A 187 6.74 -14.59 1.16
C ARG A 187 6.46 -13.51 0.11
N ARG A 188 6.91 -13.73 -1.12
CA ARG A 188 6.74 -12.76 -2.21
C ARG A 188 5.27 -12.69 -2.60
N VAL A 189 4.80 -11.49 -2.95
CA VAL A 189 3.54 -11.34 -3.67
C VAL A 189 3.82 -11.77 -5.10
N MET A 190 3.25 -12.89 -5.53
CA MET A 190 3.43 -13.46 -6.86
C MET A 190 2.64 -12.69 -7.92
N GLY A 191 1.55 -12.05 -7.51
CA GLY A 191 0.72 -11.26 -8.38
C GLY A 191 -0.64 -10.94 -7.76
N TRP A 192 -1.44 -10.18 -8.48
CA TRP A 192 -2.86 -10.01 -8.16
C TRP A 192 -3.71 -9.79 -9.40
N ARG A 193 -5.00 -10.12 -9.29
CA ARG A 193 -6.00 -9.99 -10.33
C ARG A 193 -7.23 -9.27 -9.81
N GLY A 194 -7.68 -8.23 -10.48
CA GLY A 194 -8.86 -7.45 -10.13
C GLY A 194 -10.03 -7.71 -11.09
N SER A 195 -11.26 -7.63 -10.59
CA SER A 195 -12.46 -7.67 -11.44
C SER A 195 -12.60 -6.44 -12.37
N ASP A 196 -11.77 -5.42 -12.16
CA ASP A 196 -11.62 -4.24 -13.00
C ASP A 196 -10.62 -4.44 -14.17
N GLY A 197 -10.09 -5.65 -14.34
CA GLY A 197 -9.16 -5.99 -15.41
C GLY A 197 -7.68 -5.82 -15.03
N GLU A 198 -7.36 -5.45 -13.79
CA GLU A 198 -5.99 -5.51 -13.30
C GLU A 198 -5.48 -6.96 -13.34
N ASP A 199 -4.31 -7.19 -13.96
CA ASP A 199 -3.62 -8.47 -13.97
C ASP A 199 -2.12 -8.20 -13.84
N VAL A 200 -1.58 -8.46 -12.65
CA VAL A 200 -0.20 -8.13 -12.28
C VAL A 200 0.52 -9.41 -11.89
N HIS A 201 1.69 -9.63 -12.48
CA HIS A 201 2.54 -10.79 -12.23
C HIS A 201 3.95 -10.36 -11.82
N LEU A 202 4.54 -11.09 -10.89
CA LEU A 202 5.91 -10.89 -10.45
C LEU A 202 6.89 -11.30 -11.56
N LEU A 203 7.53 -10.32 -12.20
CA LEU A 203 8.54 -10.60 -13.23
C LEU A 203 9.93 -10.86 -12.67
N ARG A 204 10.30 -10.19 -11.58
CA ARG A 204 11.64 -10.26 -10.98
C ARG A 204 11.62 -9.88 -9.52
N THR A 205 12.54 -10.45 -8.75
CA THR A 205 12.82 -10.04 -7.37
C THR A 205 14.32 -9.76 -7.24
N ALA A 206 14.67 -8.68 -6.55
CA ALA A 206 16.04 -8.38 -6.16
C ALA A 206 16.08 -7.90 -4.72
N ARG A 207 17.08 -8.35 -3.94
CA ARG A 207 17.34 -7.86 -2.59
C ARG A 207 18.61 -7.00 -2.64
N LEU A 208 18.43 -5.68 -2.58
CA LEU A 208 19.50 -4.71 -2.81
C LEU A 208 19.55 -3.68 -1.68
N PRO A 209 20.74 -3.18 -1.31
CA PRO A 209 20.87 -2.03 -0.43
C PRO A 209 20.62 -0.74 -1.24
N TYR A 210 19.44 -0.60 -1.84
CA TYR A 210 19.17 0.44 -2.87
C TYR A 210 19.49 1.87 -2.40
N TRP A 211 19.37 2.16 -1.10
CA TRP A 211 19.70 3.46 -0.52
C TRP A 211 21.21 3.79 -0.54
N ARG A 212 22.07 2.80 -0.84
CA ARG A 212 23.50 2.98 -1.12
C ARG A 212 23.81 3.08 -2.61
N LEU A 213 22.83 2.80 -3.47
CA LEU A 213 22.94 2.78 -4.94
C LEU A 213 22.47 4.12 -5.53
N ASN A 214 22.99 5.22 -4.99
CA ASN A 214 22.58 6.58 -5.28
C ASN A 214 23.77 7.49 -5.67
N HIS A 215 24.88 6.92 -6.11
CA HIS A 215 26.08 7.63 -6.54
C HIS A 215 26.24 7.57 -8.07
N ASN A 216 27.05 8.46 -8.64
CA ASN A 216 27.43 8.37 -10.05
C ASN A 216 28.17 7.04 -10.31
N GLY A 217 27.83 6.33 -11.38
CA GLY A 217 28.34 4.98 -11.67
C GLY A 217 27.37 3.84 -11.31
N ASP A 218 26.33 4.12 -10.52
CA ASP A 218 25.30 3.13 -10.17
C ASP A 218 24.23 2.92 -11.28
N GLU A 219 24.36 3.58 -12.45
CA GLU A 219 23.32 3.61 -13.48
C GLU A 219 22.96 2.21 -14.01
N ALA A 220 23.92 1.29 -14.07
CA ALA A 220 23.69 -0.09 -14.50
C ALA A 220 22.66 -0.82 -13.61
N GLN A 221 22.46 -0.36 -12.36
CA GLN A 221 21.50 -0.95 -11.43
C GLN A 221 20.05 -0.55 -11.74
N ARG A 222 19.81 0.51 -12.52
CA ARG A 222 18.45 1.00 -12.87
C ARG A 222 17.60 -0.07 -13.54
N ALA A 223 18.23 -0.90 -14.39
CA ALA A 223 17.58 -2.02 -15.06
C ALA A 223 16.97 -3.05 -14.07
N LEU A 224 17.46 -3.13 -12.83
CA LEU A 224 16.88 -4.01 -11.80
C LEU A 224 15.57 -3.49 -11.22
N PHE A 225 15.28 -2.20 -11.39
CA PHE A 225 14.05 -1.54 -10.93
C PHE A 225 13.04 -1.31 -12.06
N GLY A 226 13.31 -1.82 -13.27
CA GLY A 226 12.48 -1.55 -14.45
C GLY A 226 12.52 -0.08 -14.89
N MET A 227 13.64 0.59 -14.61
CA MET A 227 13.91 1.99 -14.98
C MET A 227 14.96 2.08 -16.08
#